data_AF-V9EQ96-F1
#
_entry.id   AF-V9EQ96-F1
#
_cell.length_a   1.000
_cell.length_b   1.000
_cell.length_c   1.000
_cell.angle_alpha   90.00
_cell.angle_beta   90.00
_cell.angle_gamma   90.00
#
_symmetry.space_group_name_H-M   'P 1'
#
loop_
_entity.id
_entity.type
_entity.pdbx_description
1 polymer ?
#
loop_
_entity_poly.entity_id
_entity_poly.type
_entity_poly.pdbx_seq_one_letter_code
_entity_poly.pdbx_strand_id
1 'polypeptide(L)'
;MEQRDSVRAIQNRSGGRVNFLSDVWETIAKLHTLGGDRHDGLALAEQMEGVIDELLPSEWKVGATVTDSTGQCSRVRRILAPCFANIAFTRCFAHDVNHLVKAILNSAFKNISKEAAGVEKFLNASTSK
;
A
#
# COMPACT_ATOMS: atom_id res chain seq x y z
N MET A 1 6.46 -22.39 1.13
CA MET A 1 6.10 -23.07 2.40
C MET A 1 7.22 -22.86 3.42
N GLU A 2 8.43 -23.30 3.11
CA GLU A 2 9.64 -23.13 3.95
C GLU A 2 9.92 -21.71 4.48
N GLN A 3 9.74 -20.67 3.66
CA GLN A 3 9.90 -19.28 4.11
C GLN A 3 8.83 -18.82 5.10
N ARG A 4 7.59 -19.29 4.96
CA ARG A 4 6.49 -18.92 5.88
C ARG A 4 6.73 -19.52 7.26
N ASP A 5 7.12 -20.79 7.30
CA ASP A 5 7.39 -21.50 8.56
C ASP A 5 8.60 -20.90 9.29
N SER A 6 9.63 -20.50 8.54
CA SER A 6 10.80 -19.80 9.08
C SER A 6 10.43 -18.46 9.73
N VAL A 7 9.58 -17.65 9.06
CA VAL A 7 9.12 -16.37 9.62
C VAL A 7 8.28 -16.62 10.88
N ARG A 8 7.34 -17.57 10.86
CA ARG A 8 6.54 -17.93 12.04
C ARG A 8 7.40 -18.39 13.21
N ALA A 9 8.42 -19.20 12.97
CA ALA A 9 9.35 -19.64 14.00
C ALA A 9 10.06 -18.44 14.67
N ILE A 10 10.47 -17.44 13.87
CA ILE A 10 11.04 -16.19 14.40
C ILE A 10 10.01 -15.42 15.22
N GLN A 11 8.76 -15.28 14.75
CA GLN A 11 7.68 -14.60 15.49
C GLN A 11 7.37 -15.29 16.83
N ASN A 12 7.40 -16.62 16.86
CA ASN A 12 7.18 -17.41 18.08
C ASN A 12 8.35 -17.28 19.06
N ARG A 13 9.58 -17.27 18.57
CA ARG A 13 10.78 -17.15 19.41
C ARG A 13 10.99 -15.72 19.97
N SER A 14 10.75 -14.70 19.14
CA SER A 14 11.09 -13.30 19.47
C SER A 14 9.91 -12.47 19.97
N GLY A 15 8.67 -12.95 19.77
CA GLY A 15 7.46 -12.14 19.93
C GLY A 15 7.25 -11.12 18.79
N GLY A 16 8.12 -11.13 17.77
CA GLY A 16 8.04 -10.26 16.61
C GLY A 16 6.73 -10.42 15.84
N ARG A 17 6.22 -9.31 15.31
CA ARG A 17 4.99 -9.26 14.51
C ARG A 17 5.31 -8.87 13.07
N VAL A 18 4.50 -9.36 12.13
CA VAL A 18 4.62 -8.98 10.71
C VAL A 18 3.71 -7.80 10.40
N ASN A 19 4.12 -7.02 9.42
CA ASN A 19 3.30 -5.95 8.87
C ASN A 19 2.70 -6.41 7.54
N PHE A 20 1.41 -6.22 7.38
CA PHE A 20 0.72 -6.37 6.10
C PHE A 20 0.80 -5.04 5.35
N LEU A 21 1.56 -5.00 4.26
CA LEU A 21 1.64 -3.84 3.37
C LEU A 21 0.67 -4.04 2.21
N SER A 22 -0.31 -3.15 2.08
CA SER A 22 -1.18 -3.07 0.91
C SER A 22 -0.74 -1.87 0.06
N ASP A 23 0.05 -2.16 -0.97
CA ASP A 23 0.58 -1.19 -1.93
C ASP A 23 0.12 -1.55 -3.35
N VAL A 24 -1.19 -1.53 -3.60
CA VAL A 24 -1.70 -1.76 -4.95
C VAL A 24 -3.07 -1.08 -5.11
N TRP A 25 -3.11 0.09 -5.75
CA TRP A 25 -4.38 0.72 -6.14
C TRP A 25 -4.58 0.83 -7.64
N GLU A 26 -3.51 0.82 -8.45
CA GLU A 26 -3.68 0.82 -9.92
C GLU A 26 -3.87 -0.59 -10.49
N THR A 27 -3.28 -1.62 -9.87
CA THR A 27 -3.31 -3.00 -10.40
C THR A 27 -4.45 -3.85 -9.83
N ILE A 28 -5.01 -3.56 -8.64
CA ILE A 28 -6.24 -4.23 -8.17
C ILE A 28 -7.45 -3.75 -9.00
N ALA A 29 -7.42 -2.52 -9.52
CA ALA A 29 -8.42 -2.02 -10.46
C ALA A 29 -8.27 -2.59 -11.89
N LYS A 30 -7.14 -3.22 -12.25
CA LYS A 30 -6.84 -3.64 -13.64
C LYS A 30 -6.39 -5.10 -13.85
N LEU A 31 -5.95 -5.83 -12.82
CA LEU A 31 -5.51 -7.23 -12.94
C LEU A 31 -5.95 -8.05 -11.71
N HIS A 32 -7.18 -8.56 -11.81
CA HIS A 32 -7.67 -9.84 -11.27
C HIS A 32 -6.94 -10.39 -10.03
N THR A 33 -7.54 -10.23 -8.85
CA THR A 33 -8.08 -11.41 -8.12
C THR A 33 -9.40 -11.15 -7.39
N LEU A 34 -9.91 -9.90 -7.39
CA LEU A 34 -11.15 -9.51 -6.71
C LEU A 34 -11.90 -8.47 -7.56
N GLY A 35 -12.51 -8.93 -8.66
CA GLY A 35 -13.28 -8.10 -9.59
C GLY A 35 -14.62 -7.67 -8.98
N GLY A 36 -14.69 -6.45 -8.46
CA GLY A 36 -15.94 -5.80 -8.10
C GLY A 36 -15.95 -4.35 -8.58
N ASP A 37 -17.06 -3.91 -9.17
CA ASP A 37 -17.29 -2.54 -9.68
C ASP A 37 -17.32 -1.45 -8.58
N ARG A 38 -17.03 -1.83 -7.33
CA ARG A 38 -17.07 -0.94 -6.15
C ARG A 38 -15.68 -0.73 -5.59
N HIS A 39 -15.14 0.47 -5.82
CA HIS A 39 -13.86 0.94 -5.28
C HIS A 39 -14.03 2.00 -4.17
N ASP A 40 -15.18 1.97 -3.49
CA ASP A 40 -15.45 2.84 -2.35
C ASP A 40 -14.74 2.32 -1.08
N GLY A 41 -14.45 3.20 -0.12
CA GLY A 41 -13.71 2.84 1.09
C GLY A 41 -14.39 1.80 1.99
N LEU A 42 -15.65 1.45 1.76
CA LEU A 42 -16.30 0.33 2.45
C LEU A 42 -15.95 -1.00 1.78
N ALA A 43 -16.08 -1.10 0.45
CA ALA A 43 -15.70 -2.29 -0.31
C ALA A 43 -14.24 -2.69 -0.06
N LEU A 44 -13.38 -1.68 0.11
CA LEU A 44 -11.96 -1.87 0.39
C LEU A 44 -11.69 -2.30 1.82
N ALA A 45 -12.53 -1.87 2.76
CA ALA A 45 -12.47 -2.34 4.14
C ALA A 45 -12.89 -3.81 4.22
N GLU A 46 -13.97 -4.20 3.54
CA GLU A 46 -14.44 -5.60 3.44
C GLU A 46 -13.35 -6.51 2.85
N GLN A 47 -12.67 -6.07 1.79
CA GLN A 47 -11.57 -6.84 1.19
C GLN A 47 -10.38 -6.98 2.14
N MET A 48 -9.98 -5.90 2.82
CA MET A 48 -8.88 -5.94 3.78
C MET A 48 -9.22 -6.78 5.02
N GLU A 49 -10.47 -6.72 5.49
CA GLU A 49 -10.99 -7.57 6.56
C GLU A 49 -10.89 -9.04 6.18
N GLY A 50 -11.31 -9.44 4.96
CA GLY A 50 -11.16 -10.80 4.47
C GLY A 50 -9.71 -11.31 4.48
N VAL A 51 -8.74 -10.47 4.11
CA VAL A 51 -7.31 -10.83 4.19
C VAL A 51 -6.86 -11.01 5.64
N ILE A 52 -7.30 -10.15 6.57
CA ILE A 52 -6.97 -10.27 7.99
C ILE A 52 -7.58 -11.56 8.56
N ASP A 53 -8.83 -11.86 8.19
CA ASP A 53 -9.56 -13.08 8.59
C ASP A 53 -8.95 -14.36 8.02
N GLU A 54 -8.21 -14.31 6.93
CA GLU A 54 -7.40 -15.44 6.45
C GLU A 54 -6.07 -15.57 7.19
N LEU A 55 -5.43 -14.44 7.53
CA LEU A 55 -4.11 -14.40 8.16
C LEU A 55 -4.15 -14.83 9.64
N LEU A 56 -5.14 -14.36 10.41
CA LEU A 56 -5.21 -14.62 11.85
C LEU A 56 -5.40 -16.11 12.20
N PRO A 57 -6.34 -16.86 11.57
CA PRO A 57 -6.47 -18.31 11.79
C PRO A 57 -5.28 -19.09 11.25
N SER A 58 -4.58 -18.54 10.25
CA SER A 58 -3.32 -19.06 9.75
C SER A 58 -2.15 -18.77 10.72
N GLU A 59 -2.38 -18.50 12.00
CA GLU A 59 -1.34 -18.28 13.03
C GLU A 59 -0.35 -17.13 12.73
N TRP A 60 -0.64 -16.24 11.77
CA TRP A 60 0.20 -15.08 11.56
C TRP A 60 -0.02 -14.05 12.67
N LYS A 61 1.07 -13.65 13.35
CA LYS A 61 1.00 -12.56 14.33
C LYS A 61 1.14 -11.22 13.60
N VAL A 62 0.02 -10.69 13.12
CA VAL A 62 -0.02 -9.38 12.45
C VAL A 62 0.06 -8.26 13.49
N GLY A 63 0.98 -7.32 13.29
CA GLY A 63 1.22 -6.19 14.19
C GLY A 63 0.73 -4.87 13.62
N ALA A 64 0.80 -4.71 12.30
CA ALA A 64 0.30 -3.52 11.63
C ALA A 64 -0.21 -3.83 10.22
N THR A 65 -1.16 -3.03 9.76
CA THR A 65 -1.48 -2.85 8.34
C THR A 65 -0.98 -1.48 7.89
N VAL A 66 -0.24 -1.45 6.78
CA VAL A 66 0.30 -0.23 6.20
C VAL A 66 -0.38 0.01 4.86
N THR A 67 -1.01 1.17 4.71
CA THR A 67 -1.77 1.57 3.50
C THR A 67 -1.33 2.95 3.03
N ASP A 68 -1.52 3.26 1.74
CA ASP A 68 -1.19 4.57 1.19
C ASP A 68 -2.06 5.72 1.79
N SER A 69 -1.77 6.95 1.38
CA SER A 69 -2.43 8.15 1.93
C SER A 69 -3.64 8.60 1.10
N THR A 70 -4.13 7.79 0.16
CA THR A 70 -5.33 8.13 -0.62
C THR A 70 -6.57 8.22 0.28
N GLY A 71 -7.57 8.99 -0.17
CA GLY A 71 -8.77 9.27 0.62
C GLY A 71 -9.53 8.00 1.07
N GLN A 72 -9.54 6.96 0.24
CA GLN A 72 -10.19 5.69 0.56
C GLN A 72 -9.39 4.90 1.61
N CYS A 73 -8.06 4.83 1.52
CA CYS A 73 -7.23 4.21 2.55
C CYS A 73 -7.41 4.85 3.93
N SER A 74 -7.55 6.18 3.97
CA SER A 74 -7.85 6.89 5.22
C SER A 74 -9.21 6.51 5.81
N ARG A 75 -10.19 6.17 4.98
CA ARG A 75 -11.50 5.67 5.41
C ARG A 75 -11.41 4.22 5.87
N VAL A 76 -10.72 3.36 5.13
CA VAL A 76 -10.51 1.95 5.49
C VAL A 76 -9.85 1.81 6.86
N ARG A 77 -8.76 2.55 7.12
CA ARG A 77 -8.12 2.56 8.44
C ARG A 77 -9.09 2.95 9.57
N ARG A 78 -10.00 3.90 9.33
CA ARG A 78 -11.00 4.33 10.31
C ARG A 78 -12.08 3.28 10.56
N ILE A 79 -12.44 2.51 9.53
CA ILE A 79 -13.42 1.43 9.64
C ILE A 79 -12.82 0.24 10.39
N LEU A 80 -11.59 -0.17 10.05
CA LEU A 80 -11.00 -1.41 10.53
C LEU A 80 -10.24 -1.29 11.86
N ALA A 81 -9.67 -0.11 12.18
CA ALA A 81 -8.91 0.05 13.43
C ALA A 81 -9.72 -0.30 14.69
N PRO A 82 -11.02 0.04 14.81
CA PRO A 82 -11.86 -0.42 15.91
C PRO A 82 -12.14 -1.94 15.91
N CYS A 83 -12.21 -2.58 14.74
CA CYS A 83 -12.47 -4.02 14.61
C CYS A 83 -11.30 -4.89 15.06
N PHE A 84 -10.06 -4.38 14.90
CA PHE A 84 -8.83 -5.13 15.17
C PHE A 84 -7.93 -4.42 16.18
N ALA A 85 -8.32 -4.43 17.45
CA ALA A 85 -7.62 -3.73 18.54
C ALA A 85 -6.12 -4.10 18.70
N ASN A 86 -5.71 -5.28 18.21
CA ASN A 86 -4.33 -5.77 18.30
C ASN A 86 -3.47 -5.46 17.06
N ILE A 87 -4.02 -4.75 16.07
CA ILE A 87 -3.34 -4.42 14.82
C ILE A 87 -3.29 -2.90 14.65
N ALA A 88 -2.10 -2.35 14.43
CA ALA A 88 -1.92 -0.93 14.16
C ALA A 88 -2.24 -0.59 12.69
N PHE A 89 -3.12 0.38 12.44
CA PHE A 89 -3.44 0.84 11.09
C PHE A 89 -2.68 2.13 10.77
N THR A 90 -1.64 2.04 9.95
CA THR A 90 -0.70 3.15 9.70
C THR A 90 -0.61 3.55 8.23
N ARG A 91 -0.10 4.76 8.00
CA ARG A 91 0.16 5.30 6.66
C ARG A 91 1.52 4.83 6.15
N CYS A 92 1.62 4.60 4.84
CA CYS A 92 2.88 4.29 4.18
C CYS A 92 3.79 5.53 4.14
N PHE A 93 4.89 5.49 4.91
CA PHE A 93 5.85 6.59 4.95
C PHE A 93 6.51 6.85 3.59
N ALA A 94 6.81 5.80 2.81
CA ALA A 94 7.39 5.94 1.48
C ALA A 94 6.47 6.74 0.54
N HIS A 95 5.15 6.57 0.70
CA HIS A 95 4.16 7.30 -0.09
C HIS A 95 4.10 8.78 0.32
N ASP A 96 4.20 9.09 1.62
CA ASP A 96 4.30 10.47 2.11
C ASP A 96 5.55 11.17 1.56
N VAL A 97 6.70 10.48 1.49
CA VAL A 97 7.94 11.00 0.87
C VAL A 97 7.72 11.27 -0.62
N ASN A 98 7.10 10.35 -1.36
CA ASN A 98 6.79 10.53 -2.78
C ASN A 98 5.89 11.77 -2.99
N HIS A 99 4.87 11.96 -2.16
CA HIS A 99 4.02 13.14 -2.23
C HIS A 99 4.76 14.43 -1.89
N LEU A 100 5.66 14.40 -0.91
CA LEU A 100 6.51 15.55 -0.57
C LEU A 100 7.38 15.95 -1.76
N VAL A 101 8.05 14.99 -2.40
CA VAL A 101 8.89 15.26 -3.58
C VAL A 101 8.03 15.81 -4.73
N LYS A 102 6.86 15.23 -4.99
CA LYS A 102 5.91 15.75 -6.00
C LYS A 102 5.47 17.18 -5.70
N ALA A 103 5.27 17.54 -4.43
CA ALA A 103 4.92 18.91 -4.04
C ALA A 103 6.10 19.88 -4.29
N ILE A 104 7.32 19.47 -3.94
CA ILE A 104 8.55 20.25 -4.19
C ILE A 104 8.72 20.49 -5.69
N LEU A 105 8.60 19.45 -6.52
CA LEU A 105 8.72 19.58 -7.98
C LEU A 105 7.64 20.49 -8.58
N ASN A 106 6.48 20.61 -7.94
CA ASN A 106 5.41 21.52 -8.37
C ASN A 106 5.51 22.95 -7.80
N SER A 107 6.55 23.26 -7.03
CA SER A 107 6.79 24.58 -6.45
C SER A 107 7.59 25.49 -7.40
N ALA A 108 8.56 26.25 -6.90
CA ALA A 108 9.47 27.06 -7.71
C ALA A 108 10.22 26.24 -8.79
N PHE A 109 10.35 24.93 -8.61
CA PHE A 109 11.01 24.02 -9.55
C PHE A 109 10.12 23.59 -10.74
N LYS A 110 8.83 23.94 -10.75
CA LYS A 110 7.84 23.41 -11.71
C LYS A 110 8.26 23.55 -13.18
N ASN A 111 8.80 24.70 -13.57
CA ASN A 111 9.18 24.94 -14.95
C ASN A 111 10.40 24.10 -15.35
N ILE A 112 11.45 24.10 -14.53
CA ILE A 112 12.67 23.32 -14.76
C ILE A 112 12.36 21.81 -14.78
N SER A 113 11.52 21.33 -13.85
CA SER A 113 11.11 19.92 -13.82
C SER A 113 10.30 19.54 -15.08
N LYS A 114 9.45 20.45 -15.58
CA LYS A 114 8.68 20.22 -16.82
C LYS A 114 9.56 20.20 -18.06
N GLU A 115 10.55 21.08 -18.14
CA GLU A 115 11.53 21.11 -19.24
C GLU A 115 12.38 19.83 -19.25
N ALA A 116 12.91 19.42 -18.10
CA ALA A 116 13.66 18.17 -17.96
C ALA A 116 12.83 16.95 -18.37
N ALA A 117 11.56 16.88 -17.93
CA ALA A 117 10.64 15.82 -18.37
C ALA A 117 10.34 15.88 -19.88
N GLY A 118 10.31 17.07 -20.48
CA GLY A 118 10.17 17.24 -21.93
C GLY A 118 11.36 16.70 -22.71
N VAL A 119 12.59 16.96 -22.24
CA VAL A 119 13.82 16.42 -22.83
C VAL A 119 13.86 14.89 -22.72
N GLU A 120 13.54 14.35 -21.54
CA GLU A 120 13.47 12.90 -21.32
C GLU A 120 12.49 12.23 -22.31
N LYS A 121 11.29 12.81 -22.45
CA LYS A 121 10.28 12.29 -23.38
C LYS A 121 10.74 12.36 -24.83
N PHE A 122 11.41 13.43 -25.23
CA PHE A 122 11.97 13.58 -26.57
C PHE A 122 13.05 12.53 -26.87
N LEU A 123 13.96 12.28 -25.91
CA LEU A 123 15.02 11.29 -26.04
C LEU A 123 14.45 9.86 -26.12
N ASN A 124 13.46 9.53 -25.27
CA ASN A 124 12.80 8.24 -25.31
C ASN A 124 12.07 7.99 -26.64
N ALA A 125 11.38 9.01 -27.17
CA ALA A 125 10.72 8.91 -28.47
C ALA A 125 11.75 8.74 -29.61
N SER A 126 12.91 9.38 -29.51
CA SER A 126 13.98 9.30 -30.52
C SER A 126 14.73 7.96 -30.51
N THR A 127 14.61 7.19 -29.42
CA THR A 127 15.28 5.88 -29.26
C THR A 127 14.33 4.71 -29.55
N SER A 128 13.05 4.98 -29.82
CA SER A 128 12.09 3.95 -30.25
C SER A 128 12.42 3.53 -31.69
N LYS A 129 13.01 2.34 -31.84
CA LYS A 129 13.08 1.63 -33.12
C LYS A 129 11.70 1.13 -33.55
#